data_AF-A0A938U046-F1
#
_entry.id   AF-A0A938U046-F1
#
_cell.length_a   1.000
_cell.length_b   1.000
_cell.length_c   1.000
_cell.angle_alpha   90.00
_cell.angle_beta   90.00
_cell.angle_gamma   90.00
#
_symmetry.space_group_name_H-M   'P 1'
#
loop_
_entity.id
_entity.type
_entity.pdbx_description
1 polymer ?
#
loop_
_entity_poly.entity_id
_entity_poly.type
_entity_poly.pdbx_seq_one_letter_code
_entity_poly.pdbx_strand_id
1 'polypeptide(L)'
;MGLTPGEGGALAGWRLLEELKSLAAGRICGPEVRQKCQMENGSFAAWACGVCQEYLRPEAISPWTWHLLLLYQLKRGGYPFRANDLTLETWLLLGWAGRVLEGTPGGGNAPRQLQGRLG
;
A
#
# COMPACT_ATOMS: atom_id res chain seq x y z
N MET A 1 33.91 -2.32 15.74
CA MET A 1 33.28 -1.36 14.81
C MET A 1 31.92 -1.91 14.43
N GLY A 2 30.86 -1.43 15.07
CA GLY A 2 29.49 -1.83 14.79
C GLY A 2 28.92 -0.93 13.70
N LEU A 3 28.48 -1.52 12.58
CA LEU A 3 27.70 -0.82 11.57
C LEU A 3 26.25 -0.81 12.07
N THR A 4 25.81 0.29 12.67
CA THR A 4 24.38 0.56 12.83
C THR A 4 23.80 0.80 11.43
N PRO A 5 22.77 0.06 11.00
CA PRO A 5 22.11 0.35 9.73
C PRO A 5 21.40 1.69 9.87
N GLY A 6 21.82 2.68 9.08
CA GLY A 6 21.07 3.91 8.89
C GLY A 6 19.75 3.59 8.17
N GLU A 7 18.73 3.23 8.95
CA GLU A 7 17.37 3.07 8.47
C GLU A 7 16.82 4.43 8.03
N GLY A 8 16.56 4.57 6.72
CA GLY A 8 15.67 5.63 6.20
C GLY A 8 16.23 6.55 5.12
N GLY A 9 17.53 6.57 4.84
CA GLY A 9 18.12 7.59 3.95
C GLY A 9 18.03 7.32 2.45
N ALA A 10 18.25 6.07 2.00
CA ALA A 10 18.49 5.79 0.58
C ALA A 10 17.21 5.74 -0.29
N LEU A 11 16.04 5.61 0.32
CA LEU A 11 14.76 5.46 -0.38
C LEU A 11 13.68 6.48 0.05
N ALA A 12 14.02 7.40 0.96
CA ALA A 12 13.11 8.48 1.33
C ALA A 12 12.77 9.32 0.09
N GLY A 13 11.48 9.43 -0.22
CA GLY A 13 10.99 10.18 -1.38
C GLY A 13 10.80 9.37 -2.67
N TRP A 14 11.08 8.06 -2.68
CA TRP A 14 10.76 7.22 -3.83
C TRP A 14 9.24 7.07 -3.95
N ARG A 15 8.66 7.55 -5.05
CA ARG A 15 7.22 7.43 -5.33
C ARG A 15 6.72 5.99 -5.20
N LEU A 16 7.49 5.01 -5.68
CA LEU A 16 7.21 3.58 -5.53
C LEU A 16 7.02 3.17 -4.06
N LEU A 17 7.88 3.66 -3.17
CA LEU A 17 7.83 3.32 -1.75
C LEU A 17 6.59 3.91 -1.08
N GLU A 18 6.23 5.16 -1.40
CA GLU A 18 5.02 5.80 -0.89
C GLU A 18 3.75 5.11 -1.39
N GLU A 19 3.73 4.68 -2.66
CA GLU A 19 2.64 3.90 -3.22
C GLU A 19 2.54 2.53 -2.50
N LEU A 20 3.65 1.81 -2.31
CA LEU A 20 3.67 0.53 -1.58
C LEU A 20 3.22 0.67 -0.12
N LYS A 21 3.62 1.72 0.59
CA LYS A 21 3.14 2.00 1.96
C LYS A 21 1.65 2.27 1.99
N SER A 22 1.12 3.05 1.05
CA SER A 22 -0.31 3.35 0.95
C SER A 22 -1.12 2.08 0.67
N LEU A 23 -0.61 1.22 -0.23
CA LEU A 23 -1.16 -0.10 -0.52
C LEU A 23 -1.15 -1.01 0.72
N ALA A 24 -0.02 -1.11 1.42
CA ALA A 24 0.14 -1.91 2.64
C ALA A 24 -0.81 -1.45 3.77
N ALA A 25 -1.04 -0.13 3.87
CA ALA A 25 -1.94 0.46 4.84
C ALA A 25 -3.43 0.35 4.45
N GLY A 26 -3.76 -0.26 3.31
CA GLY A 26 -5.15 -0.36 2.82
C GLY A 26 -5.75 0.99 2.41
N ARG A 27 -4.92 2.02 2.18
CA ARG A 27 -5.35 3.37 1.78
C ARG A 27 -5.58 3.45 0.28
N ILE A 28 -6.40 2.54 -0.25
CA ILE A 28 -6.80 2.52 -1.65
C ILE A 28 -8.26 2.95 -1.74
N CYS A 29 -8.58 3.84 -2.69
CA CYS A 29 -9.95 4.19 -3.02
C CYS A 29 -10.61 3.04 -3.78
N GLY A 30 -10.97 1.99 -3.06
CA GLY A 30 -11.69 0.82 -3.56
C GLY A 30 -13.21 1.07 -3.67
N PRO A 31 -13.98 0.06 -4.12
CA PRO A 31 -15.43 0.18 -4.29
C PRO A 31 -16.15 0.54 -2.98
N GLU A 32 -15.72 -0.01 -1.84
CA GLU A 32 -16.31 0.26 -0.52
C GLU A 32 -16.09 1.72 -0.08
N VAL A 33 -14.86 2.22 -0.20
CA VAL A 33 -14.51 3.62 0.11
C VAL A 33 -15.28 4.55 -0.82
N ARG A 34 -15.38 4.22 -2.10
CA ARG A 34 -16.13 4.99 -3.09
C ARG A 34 -17.62 5.03 -2.77
N GLN A 35 -18.20 3.92 -2.35
CA GLN A 35 -19.60 3.84 -1.92
C GLN A 35 -19.83 4.70 -0.66
N LYS A 36 -18.94 4.64 0.32
CA LYS A 36 -18.99 5.50 1.50
C LYS A 36 -18.93 6.98 1.12
N CYS A 37 -17.99 7.37 0.26
CA CYS A 37 -17.90 8.74 -0.24
C CYS A 37 -19.15 9.17 -1.01
N GLN A 38 -19.78 8.26 -1.76
CA GLN A 38 -21.05 8.51 -2.46
C GLN A 38 -22.20 8.80 -1.49
N MET A 39 -22.31 8.03 -0.40
CA MET A 39 -23.32 8.27 0.62
C MET A 39 -23.11 9.60 1.34
N GLU A 40 -21.85 9.97 1.61
CA GLU A 40 -21.51 11.20 2.36
C GLU A 40 -21.58 12.47 1.51
N ASN A 41 -21.20 12.40 0.23
CA ASN A 41 -21.05 13.60 -0.63
C ASN A 41 -22.08 13.68 -1.78
N GLY A 42 -22.93 12.66 -1.95
CA GLY A 42 -23.95 12.62 -3.00
C GLY A 42 -23.37 12.89 -4.40
N SER A 43 -23.91 13.89 -5.09
CA SER A 43 -23.47 14.30 -6.43
C SER A 43 -22.02 14.80 -6.49
N PHE A 44 -21.42 15.21 -5.37
CA PHE A 44 -20.03 15.67 -5.29
C PHE A 44 -19.02 14.56 -5.05
N ALA A 45 -19.47 13.30 -4.91
CA ALA A 45 -18.59 12.19 -4.59
C ALA A 45 -17.45 11.98 -5.59
N ALA A 46 -17.68 12.21 -6.88
CA ALA A 46 -16.63 12.11 -7.89
C ALA A 46 -15.52 13.14 -7.68
N TRP A 47 -15.88 14.38 -7.36
CA TRP A 47 -14.92 15.43 -7.01
C TRP A 47 -14.23 15.14 -5.69
N ALA A 48 -14.98 14.75 -4.65
CA ALA A 48 -14.46 14.44 -3.32
C ALA A 48 -13.43 13.29 -3.36
N CYS A 49 -13.72 12.21 -4.09
CA CYS A 49 -12.75 11.14 -4.33
C CYS A 49 -11.55 11.60 -5.17
N GLY A 50 -11.73 12.56 -6.07
CA GLY A 50 -10.68 13.10 -6.93
C GLY A 50 -9.65 13.96 -6.18
N VAL A 51 -10.07 14.64 -5.09
CA VAL A 51 -9.23 15.52 -4.28
C VAL A 51 -8.78 14.89 -2.96
N CYS A 52 -9.29 13.72 -2.61
CA CYS A 52 -8.95 13.02 -1.37
C CYS A 52 -7.46 12.64 -1.36
N GLN A 53 -6.72 13.16 -0.39
CA GLN A 53 -5.32 12.82 -0.15
C GLN A 53 -5.15 11.60 0.77
N GLU A 54 -6.22 11.17 1.42
CA GLU A 54 -6.20 10.05 2.37
C GLU A 54 -6.19 8.68 1.67
N TYR A 55 -6.88 8.56 0.54
CA TYR A 55 -7.00 7.33 -0.23
C TYR A 55 -6.38 7.47 -1.62
N LEU A 56 -5.44 6.59 -1.93
CA LEU A 56 -4.80 6.52 -3.23
C LEU A 56 -5.76 5.90 -4.25
N ARG A 57 -5.98 6.60 -5.36
CA ARG A 57 -6.79 6.08 -6.47
C ARG A 57 -6.03 4.97 -7.20
N PRO A 58 -6.67 3.84 -7.55
CA PRO A 58 -6.03 2.77 -8.31
C PRO A 58 -5.36 3.26 -9.60
N GLU A 59 -5.97 4.25 -10.27
CA GLU A 59 -5.49 4.83 -11.52
C GLU A 59 -4.29 5.78 -11.33
N ALA A 60 -4.06 6.25 -10.10
CA ALA A 60 -2.93 7.12 -9.76
C ALA A 60 -1.67 6.34 -9.38
N ILE A 61 -1.80 5.04 -9.14
CA ILE A 61 -0.70 4.13 -8.82
C ILE A 61 0.12 3.88 -10.09
N SER A 62 1.44 3.97 -9.97
CA SER A 62 2.34 3.72 -11.09
C SER A 62 2.14 2.30 -11.65
N PRO A 63 2.15 2.12 -12.99
CA PRO A 63 2.17 0.80 -13.61
C PRO A 63 3.32 -0.08 -13.08
N TRP A 64 4.45 0.52 -12.72
CA TRP A 64 5.59 -0.20 -12.15
C TRP A 64 5.29 -0.77 -10.76
N THR A 65 4.51 -0.06 -9.96
CA THR A 65 4.10 -0.53 -8.63
C THR A 65 3.15 -1.72 -8.76
N TRP A 66 2.22 -1.68 -9.72
CA TRP A 66 1.36 -2.82 -10.03
C TRP A 66 2.16 -4.03 -10.51
N HIS A 67 3.14 -3.82 -11.38
CA HIS A 67 4.04 -4.88 -11.83
C HIS A 67 4.80 -5.53 -10.67
N LEU A 68 5.33 -4.71 -9.75
CA LEU A 68 6.06 -5.23 -8.59
C LEU A 68 5.15 -5.99 -7.62
N LEU A 69 3.92 -5.52 -7.40
CA LEU A 69 2.92 -6.23 -6.61
C LEU A 69 2.58 -7.60 -7.22
N LEU A 70 2.41 -7.66 -8.54
CA LEU A 70 2.17 -8.93 -9.24
C LEU A 70 3.32 -9.92 -9.01
N LEU A 71 4.56 -9.47 -9.20
CA LEU A 71 5.74 -10.31 -8.97
C LEU A 71 5.83 -10.79 -7.51
N TYR A 72 5.53 -9.91 -6.55
CA TYR A 72 5.49 -10.26 -5.13
C TYR A 72 4.41 -11.32 -4.84
N GLN A 73 3.22 -11.16 -5.41
CA GLN A 73 2.13 -12.14 -5.28
C GLN A 73 2.50 -13.49 -5.89
N LEU A 74 3.10 -13.50 -7.08
CA LEU A 74 3.60 -14.74 -7.71
C LEU A 74 4.61 -15.44 -6.81
N LYS A 75 5.59 -14.70 -6.28
CA LYS A 75 6.58 -15.24 -5.36
C LYS A 75 5.93 -15.82 -4.10
N ARG A 76 4.97 -15.10 -3.50
CA ARG A 76 4.22 -15.57 -2.32
C ARG A 76 3.32 -16.77 -2.62
N GLY A 77 2.80 -16.86 -3.84
CA GLY A 77 2.04 -18.01 -4.33
C GLY A 77 2.90 -19.25 -4.63
N GLY A 78 4.23 -19.17 -4.45
CA GLY A 78 5.14 -20.28 -4.69
C GLY A 78 5.62 -20.40 -6.14
N TYR A 79 5.48 -19.36 -6.96
CA TYR A 79 6.04 -19.36 -8.30
C TYR A 79 7.57 -19.53 -8.24
N PRO A 80 8.15 -20.52 -8.97
CA PRO A 80 9.54 -20.92 -8.79
C PRO A 80 10.50 -20.04 -9.60
N PHE A 81 10.62 -18.76 -9.23
CA PHE A 81 11.59 -17.86 -9.86
C PHE A 81 13.02 -18.42 -9.75
N ARG A 82 13.72 -18.45 -10.87
CA ARG A 82 15.16 -18.71 -10.96
C ARG A 82 15.93 -17.41 -10.79
N ALA A 83 17.21 -17.52 -10.42
CA ALA A 83 18.07 -16.36 -10.17
C ALA A 83 18.09 -15.34 -11.34
N ASN A 84 18.00 -15.82 -12.58
CA ASN A 84 18.10 -15.00 -13.79
C ASN A 84 16.75 -14.57 -14.38
N ASP A 85 15.62 -14.90 -13.73
CA ASP A 85 14.29 -14.54 -14.25
C ASP A 85 13.99 -13.04 -14.11
N LEU A 86 14.69 -12.37 -13.18
CA LEU A 86 14.52 -10.96 -12.87
C LEU A 86 15.89 -10.29 -12.84
N THR A 87 15.93 -8.99 -13.16
CA THR A 87 17.17 -8.20 -13.01
C THR A 87 17.52 -8.03 -11.54
N LEU A 88 18.78 -7.66 -11.25
CA LEU A 88 19.24 -7.38 -9.89
C LEU A 88 18.38 -6.30 -9.23
N GLU A 89 18.05 -5.24 -9.97
CA GLU A 89 17.22 -4.13 -9.50
C GLU A 89 15.82 -4.63 -9.11
N THR A 90 15.20 -5.46 -9.95
CA THR A 90 13.88 -6.03 -9.65
C THR A 90 13.91 -6.96 -8.44
N TRP A 91 14.98 -7.75 -8.27
CA TRP A 91 15.18 -8.56 -7.06
C TRP A 91 15.27 -7.72 -5.79
N LEU A 92 16.04 -6.62 -5.83
CA LEU A 92 16.17 -5.70 -4.71
C LEU A 92 14.83 -5.02 -4.40
N LEU A 93 14.11 -4.57 -5.42
CA LEU A 93 12.78 -3.97 -5.29
C LEU A 93 11.77 -4.94 -4.68
N LEU A 94 11.79 -6.22 -5.08
CA LEU A 94 10.94 -7.25 -4.48
C LEU A 94 11.26 -7.47 -3.00
N GLY A 95 12.53 -7.44 -2.63
CA GLY A 95 12.94 -7.49 -1.22
C GLY A 95 12.36 -6.33 -0.41
N TRP A 96 12.39 -5.12 -0.97
CA TRP A 96 11.79 -3.93 -0.34
C TRP A 96 10.26 -4.02 -0.26
N ALA A 97 9.60 -4.45 -1.34
CA ALA A 97 8.16 -4.65 -1.34
C ALA A 97 7.73 -5.64 -0.26
N GLY A 98 8.44 -6.76 -0.11
CA GLY A 98 8.21 -7.72 0.98
C GLY A 98 8.29 -7.06 2.35
N ARG A 99 9.37 -6.32 2.64
CA ARG A 99 9.52 -5.62 3.93
C ARG A 99 8.37 -4.66 4.23
N VAL A 100 7.90 -3.90 3.24
CA VAL A 100 6.81 -2.93 3.42
C VAL A 100 5.46 -3.63 3.61
N LEU A 101 5.18 -4.63 2.78
CA LEU A 101 3.89 -5.33 2.76
C LEU A 101 3.73 -6.32 3.93
N GLU A 102 4.83 -6.87 4.44
CA GLU A 102 4.83 -7.79 5.60
C GLU A 102 5.07 -7.06 6.93
N GLY A 103 5.79 -5.95 6.92
CA GLY A 103 6.11 -5.15 8.11
C GLY A 103 5.01 -4.17 8.54
N THR A 104 3.94 -4.03 7.77
CA THR A 104 2.78 -3.22 8.19
C THR A 104 1.77 -4.13 8.88
N PRO A 105 1.58 -4.06 10.21
CA PRO A 105 0.45 -4.74 10.84
C PRO A 105 -0.82 -4.17 10.21
N GLY A 106 -1.58 -5.05 9.55
CA GLY A 106 -2.77 -4.67 8.80
C GLY A 106 -3.64 -3.74 9.64
N GLY A 107 -3.99 -2.59 9.08
CA GLY A 107 -4.96 -1.65 9.64
C GLY A 107 -6.34 -2.28 9.69
N GLY A 108 -6.51 -3.27 10.56
CA GLY A 108 -7.80 -3.76 10.96
C GLY A 108 -8.49 -2.64 11.73
N ASN A 109 -9.60 -2.16 11.20
CA ASN A 109 -10.62 -1.49 11.99
C ASN A 109 -10.95 -2.37 13.19
N ALA A 110 -10.35 -2.10 14.34
CA ALA A 110 -10.93 -2.50 15.61
C ALA A 110 -12.23 -1.71 15.74
N PRO A 111 -13.40 -2.36 15.88
CA PRO A 111 -14.64 -1.63 16.12
C PRO A 111 -14.45 -0.82 17.41
N ARG A 112 -14.52 0.50 17.26
CA ARG A 112 -14.53 1.46 18.35
C ARG A 112 -15.71 1.08 19.24
N GLN A 113 -15.43 0.43 20.37
CA GLN A 113 -16.44 0.19 21.40
C GLN A 113 -16.99 1.56 21.81
N LEU A 114 -18.16 1.90 21.27
CA LEU A 114 -19.06 2.90 21.80
C LEU A 114 -19.51 2.37 23.16
N GLN A 115 -18.69 2.60 24.18
CA GLN A 115 -19.10 2.45 25.56
C GLN A 115 -19.98 3.65 25.92
N GLY A 116 -21.21 3.60 25.41
CA GLY A 116 -22.32 4.29 26.03
C GLY A 116 -22.69 3.53 27.30
N ARG A 117 -22.38 4.10 28.47
CA ARG A 117 -23.18 3.93 29.68
C ARG A 117 -23.28 5.28 30.38
N LEU A 118 -24.34 6.01 30.00
CA LEU A 118 -25.12 6.79 30.95
C LEU A 118 -26.01 5.79 31.70
N GLY A 119 -26.01 5.89 33.03
CA GLY A 119 -26.74 5.05 33.97
C GLY A 119 -26.13 5.18 35.34
#